data_AF-A0A355KUK0-F1
#
_entry.id   AF-A0A355KUK0-F1
#
_cell.length_a   1.000
_cell.length_b   1.000
_cell.length_c   1.000
_cell.angle_alpha   90.00
_cell.angle_beta   90.00
_cell.angle_gamma   90.00
#
_symmetry.space_group_name_H-M   'P 1'
#
loop_
_entity.id
_entity.type
_entity.pdbx_description
1 polymer ?
#
loop_
_entity_poly.entity_id
_entity_poly.type
_entity_poly.pdbx_seq_one_letter_code
_entity_poly.pdbx_strand_id
1 'polypeptide(L)'
;MIVNFMQKLIALILSALISAGIIAPAPIPPDGVKANSNFVFANEEAGSAEGTAMVTANFDATYELYWGDAQGNKLTTSSPSGKIVPYSWFAQVDVKKGKGEHETNSFLAIPDGAETILLYYQDQLLDTDKIPEENIPDYGDMTYSFGSLSDVHFGRYFDDEGNDWSDTSYPQALNFLDDMGVSIVGVSGDLSYEGETSSYESFHKYNDQHDFNVFSCKGNHDCRDKFDYNSWKANVNVGVFSENKPAGVLDVADNGYDFVYSGEETNGDVFIFFSQVKDAYVPFVQIVTDEQQDWLEAMFEKYKDKRVYLYFHTFLNAPKGNPFLGEGNIYNDWGLFYTIPYFKGNKDERRFRKLLEKYHNVVFFNGHSHWAYHMECYNPDLNISDYDGTTATMVHVSSSGAPRTTSFTHPTKKSNPGIMSEGIYVQAYKDFIITNGCDFVNGQFLAYAIYKIDNR
;
A
#
# COMPACT_ATOMS: atom_id res chain seq x y z
N MET A 1 -4.70 47.67 -37.59
CA MET A 1 -3.90 46.57 -38.19
C MET A 1 -3.11 45.77 -37.15
N ILE A 2 -2.42 46.43 -36.21
CA ILE A 2 -1.59 45.78 -35.15
C ILE A 2 -2.41 44.89 -34.19
N VAL A 3 -3.60 45.33 -33.79
CA VAL A 3 -4.49 44.57 -32.87
C VAL A 3 -4.94 43.23 -33.47
N ASN A 4 -5.21 43.21 -34.78
CA ASN A 4 -5.68 42.03 -35.50
C ASN A 4 -4.54 41.01 -35.76
N PHE A 5 -3.28 41.47 -35.74
CA PHE A 5 -2.11 40.60 -35.83
C PHE A 5 -1.81 39.91 -34.49
N MET A 6 -1.90 40.63 -33.37
CA MET A 6 -1.74 40.05 -32.03
C MET A 6 -2.78 38.98 -31.72
N GLN A 7 -4.05 39.20 -32.06
CA GLN A 7 -5.11 38.21 -31.82
C GLN A 7 -4.88 36.91 -32.61
N LYS A 8 -4.39 37.01 -33.86
CA LYS A 8 -4.04 35.85 -34.68
C LYS A 8 -2.83 35.10 -34.13
N LEU A 9 -1.82 35.83 -33.62
CA LEU A 9 -0.65 35.23 -33.01
C LEU A 9 -0.99 34.46 -31.73
N ILE A 10 -1.85 35.04 -30.88
CA ILE A 10 -2.36 34.39 -29.65
C ILE A 10 -3.18 33.14 -29.99
N ALA A 11 -4.06 33.21 -30.99
CA ALA A 11 -4.85 32.06 -31.43
C ALA A 11 -3.99 30.93 -32.03
N LEU A 12 -2.89 31.28 -32.72
CA LEU A 12 -1.94 30.31 -33.26
C LEU A 12 -1.14 29.61 -32.14
N ILE A 13 -0.71 30.37 -31.13
CA ILE A 13 -0.01 29.84 -29.95
C ILE A 13 -0.96 28.93 -29.15
N LEU A 14 -2.19 29.36 -28.89
CA LEU A 14 -3.21 28.53 -28.23
C LEU A 14 -3.52 27.26 -29.04
N SER A 15 -3.63 27.35 -30.36
CA SER A 15 -3.85 26.16 -31.20
C SER A 15 -2.65 25.21 -31.17
N ALA A 16 -1.42 25.74 -31.15
CA ALA A 16 -0.18 24.95 -31.03
C ALA A 16 -0.05 24.30 -29.64
N LEU A 17 -0.46 25.01 -28.58
CA LEU A 17 -0.50 24.48 -27.22
C LEU A 17 -1.57 23.39 -27.08
N ILE A 18 -2.79 23.62 -27.59
CA ILE A 18 -3.88 22.62 -27.60
C ILE A 18 -3.48 21.37 -28.40
N SER A 19 -2.82 21.53 -29.56
CA SER A 19 -2.33 20.39 -30.36
C SER A 19 -1.10 19.68 -29.76
N ALA A 20 -0.41 20.32 -28.82
CA ALA A 20 0.62 19.71 -27.98
C ALA A 20 0.07 19.17 -26.63
N GLY A 21 -1.25 19.17 -26.43
CA GLY A 21 -1.89 18.73 -25.19
C GLY A 21 -1.81 19.71 -24.01
N ILE A 22 -1.26 20.91 -24.23
CA ILE A 22 -1.22 21.99 -23.25
C ILE A 22 -2.53 22.78 -23.38
N ILE A 23 -3.56 22.32 -22.66
CA ILE A 23 -4.81 23.06 -22.50
C ILE A 23 -4.50 24.23 -21.55
N ALA A 24 -4.60 25.47 -22.04
CA ALA A 24 -4.56 26.63 -21.15
C ALA A 24 -5.70 26.47 -20.13
N PRO A 25 -5.43 26.54 -18.81
CA PRO A 25 -6.48 26.38 -17.80
C PRO A 25 -7.59 27.39 -18.09
N ALA A 26 -8.84 26.92 -18.07
CA ALA A 26 -9.98 27.81 -18.26
C ALA A 26 -9.88 28.96 -17.24
N PRO A 27 -10.17 30.21 -17.64
CA PRO A 27 -10.13 31.31 -16.69
C PRO A 27 -11.14 31.05 -15.57
N ILE A 28 -10.70 31.22 -14.32
CA ILE A 28 -11.55 31.09 -13.13
C ILE A 28 -12.79 31.98 -13.31
N PRO A 29 -14.00 31.50 -12.95
CA PRO A 29 -15.21 32.30 -13.07
C PRO A 29 -15.09 33.63 -12.30
N PRO A 30 -15.67 34.73 -12.82
CA PRO A 30 -15.59 36.05 -12.17
C PRO A 30 -16.11 36.07 -10.73
N ASP A 31 -17.07 35.20 -10.42
CA ASP A 31 -17.69 35.07 -9.10
C ASP A 31 -17.01 34.01 -8.21
N GLY A 32 -15.82 33.55 -8.61
CA GLY A 32 -15.07 32.47 -7.96
C GLY A 32 -15.54 31.07 -8.34
N VAL A 33 -14.75 30.08 -7.92
CA VAL A 33 -15.12 28.66 -8.03
C VAL A 33 -16.20 28.36 -6.99
N LYS A 34 -17.28 27.72 -7.44
CA LYS A 34 -18.39 27.24 -6.61
C LYS A 34 -18.62 25.79 -6.97
N ALA A 35 -18.60 24.93 -5.96
CA ALA A 35 -18.87 23.52 -6.10
C ALA A 35 -19.63 23.03 -4.88
N ASN A 36 -20.35 21.93 -5.05
CA ASN A 36 -20.95 21.17 -3.96
C ASN A 36 -20.61 19.69 -4.13
N SER A 37 -20.44 18.99 -3.02
CA SER A 37 -20.29 17.55 -2.98
C SER A 37 -21.63 16.87 -2.69
N ASN A 38 -21.67 15.57 -2.99
CA ASN A 38 -22.60 14.63 -2.40
C ASN A 38 -21.93 13.27 -2.42
N PHE A 39 -21.77 12.65 -1.25
CA PHE A 39 -21.24 11.30 -1.15
C PHE A 39 -22.39 10.32 -0.94
N VAL A 40 -22.52 9.34 -1.82
CA VAL A 40 -23.53 8.29 -1.70
C VAL A 40 -22.84 7.02 -1.25
N PHE A 41 -23.06 6.65 0.02
CA PHE A 41 -22.59 5.39 0.58
C PHE A 41 -23.33 4.22 -0.07
N ALA A 42 -22.60 3.15 -0.38
CA ALA A 42 -23.15 1.93 -0.95
C ALA A 42 -23.87 1.08 0.11
N ASN A 43 -23.52 1.26 1.38
CA ASN A 43 -24.04 0.51 2.51
C ASN A 43 -24.13 1.40 3.78
N GLU A 44 -24.91 0.95 4.77
CA GLU A 44 -25.05 1.60 6.09
C GLU A 44 -24.05 1.00 7.11
N GLU A 45 -22.92 0.46 6.65
CA GLU A 45 -21.95 -0.15 7.53
C GLU A 45 -21.08 0.91 8.20
N ALA A 46 -21.03 0.90 9.52
CA ALA A 46 -20.21 1.81 10.30
C ALA A 46 -18.71 1.66 9.94
N GLY A 47 -18.06 2.78 9.66
CA GLY A 47 -16.66 2.86 9.25
C GLY A 47 -16.39 2.51 7.79
N SER A 48 -17.40 2.12 6.99
CA SER A 48 -17.26 1.89 5.56
C SER A 48 -17.43 3.19 4.76
N ALA A 49 -16.54 3.42 3.81
CA ALA A 49 -16.60 4.49 2.83
C ALA A 49 -16.75 3.95 1.40
N GLU A 50 -17.24 2.72 1.22
CA GLU A 50 -17.66 2.22 -0.09
C GLU A 50 -18.81 3.09 -0.62
N GLY A 51 -18.66 3.63 -1.83
CA GLY A 51 -19.67 4.53 -2.39
C GLY A 51 -19.21 5.31 -3.59
N THR A 52 -19.89 6.44 -3.83
CA THR A 52 -19.61 7.33 -4.95
C THR A 52 -19.55 8.77 -4.49
N ALA A 53 -18.40 9.41 -4.68
CA ALA A 53 -18.23 10.84 -4.53
C ALA A 53 -18.71 11.55 -5.79
N MET A 54 -19.68 12.45 -5.67
CA MET A 54 -20.17 13.27 -6.78
C MET A 54 -19.89 14.75 -6.52
N VAL A 55 -19.42 15.46 -7.54
CA VAL A 55 -19.18 16.91 -7.47
C VAL A 55 -19.92 17.60 -8.60
N THR A 56 -20.67 18.65 -8.25
CA THR A 56 -21.23 19.60 -9.22
C THR A 56 -20.54 20.94 -9.03
N ALA A 57 -20.01 21.53 -10.11
CA ALA A 57 -19.26 22.78 -10.02
C ALA A 57 -19.52 23.72 -11.21
N ASN A 58 -19.25 25.00 -11.02
CA ASN A 58 -19.27 26.01 -12.09
C ASN A 58 -17.95 26.09 -12.89
N PHE A 59 -16.97 25.25 -12.56
CA PHE A 59 -15.63 25.26 -13.14
C PHE A 59 -15.12 23.83 -13.32
N ASP A 60 -14.68 23.51 -14.55
CA ASP A 60 -14.12 22.20 -14.88
C ASP A 60 -12.68 22.11 -14.35
N ALA A 61 -12.47 21.20 -13.39
CA ALA A 61 -11.20 20.97 -12.71
C ALA A 61 -11.26 19.64 -11.95
N THR A 62 -10.13 19.25 -11.36
CA THR A 62 -10.08 18.19 -10.34
C THR A 62 -10.34 18.81 -8.97
N TYR A 63 -11.25 18.19 -8.22
CA TYR A 63 -11.59 18.56 -6.85
C TYR A 63 -11.19 17.44 -5.90
N GLU A 64 -10.81 17.79 -4.68
CA GLU A 64 -10.32 16.85 -3.69
C GLU A 64 -11.29 16.79 -2.51
N LEU A 65 -11.64 15.57 -2.10
CA LEU A 65 -12.45 15.33 -0.91
C LEU A 65 -11.55 14.87 0.23
N TYR A 66 -11.72 15.49 1.40
CA TYR A 66 -10.99 15.18 2.63
C TYR A 66 -11.95 14.75 3.73
N TRP A 67 -11.49 13.87 4.61
CA TRP A 67 -12.15 13.66 5.88
C TRP A 67 -11.96 14.89 6.78
N GLY A 68 -13.01 15.27 7.50
CA GLY A 68 -12.98 16.38 8.44
C GLY A 68 -13.54 16.01 9.80
N ASP A 69 -13.10 16.75 10.81
CA ASP A 69 -13.62 16.65 12.18
C ASP A 69 -15.03 17.27 12.30
N ALA A 70 -15.62 17.19 13.50
CA ALA A 70 -16.92 17.78 13.82
C ALA A 70 -16.99 19.32 13.65
N GLN A 71 -15.82 19.99 13.62
CA GLN A 71 -15.69 21.43 13.43
C GLN A 71 -15.46 21.83 11.96
N GLY A 72 -15.32 20.84 11.05
CA GLY A 72 -15.06 21.07 9.64
C GLY A 72 -13.60 21.37 9.30
N ASN A 73 -12.65 21.02 10.17
CA ASN A 73 -11.22 21.07 9.84
C ASN A 73 -10.78 19.77 9.20
N LYS A 74 -9.75 19.82 8.33
CA LYS A 74 -9.12 18.61 7.79
C LYS A 74 -8.68 17.69 8.93
N LEU A 75 -9.04 16.41 8.82
CA LEU A 75 -8.76 15.43 9.86
C LEU A 75 -7.25 15.29 10.08
N THR A 76 -6.88 15.15 11.34
CA THR A 76 -5.54 14.81 11.79
C THR A 76 -5.65 13.83 12.95
N THR A 77 -4.61 13.04 13.18
CA THR A 77 -4.45 12.28 14.41
C THR A 77 -3.13 12.66 15.10
N SER A 78 -2.85 12.07 16.26
CA SER A 78 -1.61 12.28 16.98
C SER A 78 -0.95 10.95 17.30
N SER A 79 0.35 10.88 17.09
CA SER A 79 1.16 9.76 17.54
C SER A 79 1.30 9.76 19.08
N PRO A 80 1.66 8.63 19.71
CA PRO A 80 2.03 8.56 21.12
C PRO A 80 3.01 9.64 21.62
N SER A 81 3.92 10.15 20.78
CA SER A 81 4.84 11.24 21.15
C SER A 81 4.19 12.64 21.12
N GLY A 82 2.96 12.73 20.62
CA GLY A 82 2.20 13.97 20.44
C GLY A 82 2.44 14.65 19.09
N LYS A 83 3.11 13.98 18.13
CA LYS A 83 3.28 14.51 16.78
C LYS A 83 1.95 14.43 16.02
N ILE A 84 1.54 15.53 15.41
CA ILE A 84 0.35 15.59 14.56
C ILE A 84 0.65 14.88 13.23
N VAL A 85 -0.22 13.93 12.85
CA VAL A 85 -0.18 13.19 11.59
C VAL A 85 -1.42 13.57 10.78
N PRO A 86 -1.26 14.26 9.63
CA PRO A 86 -2.39 14.64 8.80
C PRO A 86 -2.88 13.48 7.93
N TYR A 87 -4.14 13.57 7.50
CA TYR A 87 -4.72 12.72 6.47
C TYR A 87 -4.74 13.47 5.13
N SER A 88 -4.37 12.79 4.04
CA SER A 88 -4.53 13.31 2.68
C SER A 88 -6.00 13.36 2.26
N TRP A 89 -6.26 13.72 1.00
CA TRP A 89 -7.56 13.48 0.38
C TRP A 89 -7.86 11.98 0.31
N PHE A 90 -9.15 11.62 0.33
CA PHE A 90 -9.62 10.24 0.16
C PHE A 90 -10.22 9.99 -1.24
N ALA A 91 -10.65 11.03 -1.94
CA ALA A 91 -11.10 10.94 -3.32
C ALA A 91 -10.71 12.19 -4.13
N GLN A 92 -10.43 11.98 -5.42
CA GLN A 92 -10.28 13.05 -6.41
C GLN A 92 -11.34 12.91 -7.50
N VAL A 93 -12.08 14.00 -7.76
CA VAL A 93 -13.19 14.02 -8.72
C VAL A 93 -12.87 14.99 -9.86
N ASP A 94 -12.71 14.44 -11.06
CA ASP A 94 -12.56 15.20 -12.29
C ASP A 94 -13.92 15.70 -12.79
N VAL A 95 -14.17 17.00 -12.64
CA VAL A 95 -15.40 17.66 -13.11
C VAL A 95 -15.23 18.09 -14.56
N LYS A 96 -16.14 17.62 -15.43
CA LYS A 96 -16.23 18.02 -16.84
C LYS A 96 -17.67 18.42 -17.17
N LYS A 97 -17.85 19.58 -17.81
CA LYS A 97 -19.17 20.17 -18.08
C LYS A 97 -20.01 20.33 -16.80
N GLY A 98 -19.33 20.71 -15.72
CA GLY A 98 -19.93 21.02 -14.42
C GLY A 98 -20.37 19.82 -13.56
N LYS A 99 -20.06 18.57 -13.96
CA LYS A 99 -20.27 17.39 -13.11
C LYS A 99 -19.08 16.41 -13.17
N GLY A 100 -18.84 15.69 -12.10
CA GLY A 100 -17.88 14.58 -12.01
C GLY A 100 -18.30 13.58 -10.95
N GLU A 101 -17.83 12.34 -11.08
CA GLU A 101 -18.06 11.26 -10.12
C GLU A 101 -16.78 10.41 -9.97
N HIS A 102 -16.63 9.80 -8.80
CA HIS A 102 -15.55 8.87 -8.48
C HIS A 102 -16.08 7.77 -7.56
N GLU A 103 -15.93 6.52 -7.97
CA GLU A 103 -16.25 5.35 -7.12
C GLU A 103 -15.07 5.08 -6.19
N THR A 104 -15.35 4.91 -4.90
CA THR A 104 -14.34 4.56 -3.89
C THR A 104 -14.16 3.04 -3.81
N ASN A 105 -12.99 2.60 -3.36
CA ASN A 105 -12.70 1.18 -3.15
C ASN A 105 -13.67 0.58 -2.11
N SER A 106 -14.10 -0.68 -2.31
CA SER A 106 -15.06 -1.35 -1.41
C SER A 106 -14.54 -1.61 0.00
N PHE A 107 -13.22 -1.60 0.20
CA PHE A 107 -12.59 -1.68 1.51
C PHE A 107 -12.33 -0.32 2.14
N LEU A 108 -12.54 0.79 1.42
CA LEU A 108 -12.17 2.13 1.91
C LEU A 108 -12.86 2.39 3.25
N ALA A 109 -12.07 2.78 4.25
CA ALA A 109 -12.55 3.02 5.60
C ALA A 109 -12.66 4.52 5.89
N ILE A 110 -13.63 4.86 6.72
CA ILE A 110 -13.74 6.17 7.36
C ILE A 110 -12.75 6.18 8.54
N PRO A 111 -11.73 7.05 8.59
CA PRO A 111 -10.80 7.07 9.71
C PRO A 111 -11.48 7.48 11.02
N ASP A 112 -10.93 7.02 12.14
CA ASP A 112 -11.41 7.41 13.46
C ASP A 112 -11.39 8.95 13.64
N GLY A 113 -12.43 9.49 14.26
CA GLY A 113 -12.64 10.93 14.44
C GLY A 113 -13.16 11.70 13.21
N ALA A 114 -13.37 11.05 12.05
CA ALA A 114 -14.02 11.69 10.92
C ALA A 114 -15.54 11.83 11.16
N GLU A 115 -16.07 13.05 11.01
CA GLU A 115 -17.50 13.35 11.13
C GLU A 115 -18.04 14.14 9.92
N THR A 116 -17.15 14.70 9.10
CA THR A 116 -17.51 15.49 7.92
C THR A 116 -16.72 15.09 6.68
N ILE A 117 -17.26 15.42 5.51
CA ILE A 117 -16.62 15.35 4.21
C ILE A 117 -16.42 16.78 3.72
N LEU A 118 -15.18 17.12 3.41
CA LEU A 118 -14.78 18.47 3.00
C LEU A 118 -14.41 18.49 1.53
N LEU A 119 -15.03 19.38 0.75
CA LEU A 119 -14.70 19.57 -0.66
C LEU A 119 -13.73 20.73 -0.84
N TYR A 120 -12.59 20.47 -1.47
CA TYR A 120 -11.58 21.47 -1.78
C TYR A 120 -11.33 21.60 -3.28
N TYR A 121 -11.03 22.84 -3.69
CA TYR A 121 -10.31 23.13 -4.92
C TYR A 121 -9.04 23.88 -4.56
N GLN A 122 -7.88 23.26 -4.80
CA GLN A 122 -6.60 23.75 -4.26
C GLN A 122 -6.73 23.93 -2.73
N ASP A 123 -6.36 25.09 -2.19
CA ASP A 123 -6.44 25.38 -0.75
C ASP A 123 -7.81 25.95 -0.31
N GLN A 124 -8.77 26.10 -1.24
CA GLN A 124 -10.08 26.68 -0.93
C GLN A 124 -11.10 25.61 -0.55
N LEU A 125 -11.62 25.68 0.68
CA LEU A 125 -12.81 24.93 1.10
C LEU A 125 -14.05 25.47 0.37
N LEU A 126 -14.77 24.59 -0.31
CA LEU A 126 -15.95 24.91 -1.11
C LEU A 126 -17.24 24.38 -0.51
N ASP A 127 -17.19 23.22 0.14
CA ASP A 127 -18.36 22.57 0.73
C ASP A 127 -18.00 21.72 1.95
N THR A 128 -18.98 21.47 2.81
CA THR A 128 -18.85 20.63 3.99
C THR A 128 -20.14 19.87 4.22
N ASP A 129 -20.07 18.56 4.08
CA ASP A 129 -21.17 17.64 4.31
C ASP A 129 -20.94 16.83 5.59
N LYS A 130 -22.01 16.50 6.31
CA LYS A 130 -21.92 15.58 7.45
C LYS A 130 -21.90 14.14 6.96
N ILE A 131 -21.10 13.31 7.61
CA ILE A 131 -21.21 11.85 7.49
C ILE A 131 -22.52 11.43 8.19
N PRO A 132 -23.36 10.56 7.58
CA PRO A 132 -24.54 10.01 8.24
C PRO A 132 -24.16 9.31 9.55
N GLU A 133 -25.00 9.43 10.59
CA GLU A 133 -24.69 8.91 11.93
C GLU A 133 -24.44 7.40 11.93
N GLU A 134 -25.13 6.67 11.05
CA GLU A 134 -25.00 5.24 10.84
C GLU A 134 -23.65 4.82 10.23
N ASN A 135 -22.98 5.71 9.48
CA ASN A 135 -21.69 5.43 8.85
C ASN A 135 -20.50 5.84 9.73
N ILE A 136 -20.70 6.70 10.74
CA ILE A 136 -19.62 7.14 11.64
C ILE A 136 -18.97 5.91 12.30
N PRO A 137 -17.63 5.78 12.27
CA PRO A 137 -16.96 4.63 12.85
C PRO A 137 -17.12 4.59 14.38
N ASP A 138 -17.45 3.40 14.90
CA ASP A 138 -17.29 3.04 16.32
C ASP A 138 -16.38 1.81 16.38
N TYR A 139 -15.07 2.06 16.30
CA TYR A 139 -14.07 1.00 16.23
C TYR A 139 -13.81 0.32 17.59
N GLY A 140 -14.28 0.92 18.68
CA GLY A 140 -13.94 0.49 20.04
C GLY A 140 -12.45 0.57 20.34
N ASP A 141 -12.00 -0.19 21.33
CA ASP A 141 -10.60 -0.15 21.77
C ASP A 141 -9.70 -0.93 20.81
N MET A 142 -8.65 -0.26 20.33
CA MET A 142 -7.56 -0.92 19.61
C MET A 142 -6.85 -1.91 20.53
N THR A 143 -6.59 -3.12 20.02
CA THR A 143 -5.92 -4.19 20.78
C THR A 143 -4.40 -4.09 20.72
N TYR A 144 -3.85 -3.81 19.54
CA TYR A 144 -2.44 -3.50 19.30
C TYR A 144 -2.29 -2.87 17.92
N SER A 145 -1.08 -2.46 17.55
CA SER A 145 -0.76 -1.97 16.21
C SER A 145 0.56 -2.54 15.70
N PHE A 146 0.71 -2.64 14.38
CA PHE A 146 1.93 -3.15 13.74
C PHE A 146 2.22 -2.44 12.42
N GLY A 147 3.47 -2.53 11.95
CA GLY A 147 3.89 -2.01 10.66
C GLY A 147 3.95 -3.08 9.57
N SER A 148 3.69 -2.70 8.33
CA SER A 148 3.95 -3.53 7.15
C SER A 148 4.76 -2.75 6.11
N LEU A 149 5.92 -3.26 5.74
CA LEU A 149 6.85 -2.65 4.77
C LEU A 149 7.19 -3.64 3.66
N SER A 150 7.73 -3.15 2.55
CA SER A 150 8.24 -4.00 1.46
C SER A 150 9.33 -3.29 0.68
N ASP A 151 10.15 -4.06 -0.05
CA ASP A 151 11.00 -3.54 -1.10
C ASP A 151 11.90 -2.41 -0.62
N VAL A 152 12.72 -2.73 0.39
CA VAL A 152 13.68 -1.82 1.00
C VAL A 152 14.85 -1.56 0.05
N HIS A 153 15.34 -2.60 -0.61
CA HIS A 153 16.35 -2.51 -1.69
C HIS A 153 17.67 -1.82 -1.30
N PHE A 154 18.24 -2.14 -0.13
CA PHE A 154 19.63 -1.77 0.15
C PHE A 154 20.56 -2.25 -0.98
N GLY A 155 21.52 -1.41 -1.36
CA GLY A 155 22.49 -1.65 -2.43
C GLY A 155 21.96 -1.39 -3.85
N ARG A 156 20.73 -0.90 -4.02
CA ARG A 156 20.10 -0.75 -5.35
C ARG A 156 20.07 0.67 -5.89
N TYR A 157 19.78 1.65 -5.04
CA TYR A 157 19.48 3.02 -5.44
C TYR A 157 20.42 3.99 -4.75
N PHE A 158 21.17 4.76 -5.54
CA PHE A 158 22.18 5.68 -5.00
C PHE A 158 21.90 7.12 -5.43
N ASP A 159 22.31 8.07 -4.60
CA ASP A 159 22.38 9.48 -4.95
C ASP A 159 23.61 9.79 -5.83
N ASP A 160 23.75 11.04 -6.25
CA ASP A 160 24.88 11.48 -7.09
C ASP A 160 26.25 11.44 -6.36
N GLU A 161 26.24 11.35 -5.02
CA GLU A 161 27.42 11.25 -4.17
C GLU A 161 27.80 9.78 -3.87
N GLY A 162 26.95 8.83 -4.26
CA GLY A 162 27.12 7.39 -4.04
C GLY A 162 26.56 6.87 -2.72
N ASN A 163 25.75 7.66 -2.00
CA ASN A 163 25.05 7.20 -0.81
C ASN A 163 23.79 6.43 -1.20
N ASP A 164 23.49 5.34 -0.49
CA ASP A 164 22.29 4.54 -0.73
C ASP A 164 21.05 5.28 -0.22
N TRP A 165 20.05 5.46 -1.07
CA TRP A 165 18.79 6.09 -0.68
C TRP A 165 18.04 5.31 0.40
N SER A 166 18.26 4.00 0.46
CA SER A 166 17.65 3.10 1.47
C SER A 166 18.19 3.40 2.87
N ASP A 167 19.40 3.96 3.00
CA ASP A 167 19.95 4.45 4.28
C ASP A 167 19.22 5.70 4.80
N THR A 168 18.34 6.30 4.00
CA THR A 168 17.48 7.41 4.40
C THR A 168 16.04 6.94 4.58
N SER A 169 15.47 6.30 3.55
CA SER A 169 14.03 5.98 3.52
C SER A 169 13.64 4.91 4.54
N TYR A 170 14.45 3.86 4.71
CA TYR A 170 14.14 2.76 5.63
C TYR A 170 14.10 3.20 7.11
N PRO A 171 15.14 3.85 7.67
CA PRO A 171 15.05 4.36 9.05
C PRO A 171 13.97 5.43 9.20
N GLN A 172 13.66 6.22 8.17
CA GLN A 172 12.53 7.16 8.23
C GLN A 172 11.18 6.44 8.40
N ALA A 173 10.98 5.33 7.68
CA ALA A 173 9.79 4.48 7.82
C ALA A 173 9.71 3.86 9.22
N LEU A 174 10.80 3.27 9.73
CA LEU A 174 10.83 2.68 11.06
C LEU A 174 10.59 3.72 12.16
N ASN A 175 11.22 4.89 12.08
CA ASN A 175 11.00 5.98 13.04
C ASN A 175 9.54 6.47 13.04
N PHE A 176 8.89 6.53 11.87
CA PHE A 176 7.48 6.88 11.81
C PHE A 176 6.61 5.83 12.51
N LEU A 177 6.86 4.55 12.25
CA LEU A 177 6.10 3.45 12.85
C LEU A 177 6.36 3.36 14.37
N ASP A 178 7.59 3.56 14.81
CA ASP A 178 7.97 3.64 16.22
C ASP A 178 7.23 4.78 16.92
N ASP A 179 7.21 5.97 16.29
CA ASP A 179 6.48 7.12 16.79
C ASP A 179 4.98 6.84 16.94
N MET A 180 4.41 6.08 16.00
CA MET A 180 3.03 5.57 16.04
C MET A 180 2.79 4.44 17.05
N GLY A 181 3.84 3.93 17.71
CA GLY A 181 3.76 2.96 18.80
C GLY A 181 3.48 1.53 18.35
N VAL A 182 3.98 1.11 17.18
CA VAL A 182 3.83 -0.28 16.72
C VAL A 182 4.55 -1.26 17.63
N SER A 183 3.99 -2.47 17.79
CA SER A 183 4.61 -3.53 18.58
C SER A 183 5.52 -4.47 17.80
N ILE A 184 5.34 -4.52 16.48
CA ILE A 184 6.06 -5.39 15.54
C ILE A 184 5.99 -4.80 14.13
N VAL A 185 6.99 -5.08 13.30
CA VAL A 185 6.98 -4.75 11.86
C VAL A 185 7.24 -6.00 11.04
N GLY A 186 6.34 -6.30 10.10
CA GLY A 186 6.55 -7.32 9.08
C GLY A 186 7.01 -6.72 7.75
N VAL A 187 7.94 -7.37 7.08
CA VAL A 187 8.48 -6.94 5.79
C VAL A 187 8.28 -8.03 4.73
N SER A 188 7.62 -7.72 3.62
CA SER A 188 7.36 -8.68 2.54
C SER A 188 8.53 -8.84 1.56
N GLY A 189 9.77 -8.83 2.07
CA GLY A 189 10.99 -9.15 1.32
C GLY A 189 11.53 -8.08 0.38
N ASP A 190 12.50 -8.49 -0.44
CA ASP A 190 13.32 -7.62 -1.30
C ASP A 190 14.10 -6.59 -0.46
N LEU A 191 14.86 -7.11 0.50
CA LEU A 191 15.69 -6.31 1.42
C LEU A 191 16.96 -5.78 0.74
N SER A 192 17.49 -6.54 -0.20
CA SER A 192 18.77 -6.32 -0.88
C SER A 192 18.59 -6.14 -2.39
N TYR A 193 19.67 -5.81 -3.11
CA TYR A 193 19.67 -5.79 -4.57
C TYR A 193 20.01 -7.14 -5.20
N GLU A 194 20.98 -7.86 -4.66
CA GLU A 194 21.48 -9.15 -5.16
C GLU A 194 21.66 -10.23 -4.08
N GLY A 195 21.20 -9.99 -2.85
CA GLY A 195 21.41 -10.88 -1.71
C GLY A 195 22.71 -10.62 -0.94
N GLU A 196 23.36 -9.48 -1.17
CA GLU A 196 24.65 -9.15 -0.55
C GLU A 196 24.58 -8.96 0.97
N THR A 197 25.61 -9.46 1.67
CA THR A 197 25.77 -9.36 3.12
C THR A 197 25.62 -7.93 3.65
N SER A 198 26.22 -6.94 2.97
CA SER A 198 26.17 -5.53 3.40
C SER A 198 24.74 -4.99 3.50
N SER A 199 23.84 -5.46 2.64
CA SER A 199 22.44 -5.05 2.66
C SER A 199 21.70 -5.62 3.87
N TYR A 200 22.01 -6.86 4.25
CA TYR A 200 21.48 -7.45 5.48
C TYR A 200 22.07 -6.81 6.74
N GLU A 201 23.36 -6.49 6.75
CA GLU A 201 24.00 -5.74 7.84
C GLU A 201 23.35 -4.35 8.02
N SER A 202 23.05 -3.63 6.93
CA SER A 202 22.31 -2.37 6.99
C SER A 202 20.90 -2.56 7.53
N PHE A 203 20.17 -3.58 7.06
CA PHE A 203 18.84 -3.91 7.58
C PHE A 203 18.86 -4.15 9.11
N HIS A 204 19.79 -4.99 9.59
CA HIS A 204 19.98 -5.27 11.01
C HIS A 204 20.33 -4.00 11.80
N LYS A 205 21.28 -3.21 11.30
CA LYS A 205 21.74 -1.95 11.93
C LYS A 205 20.59 -1.00 12.23
N TYR A 206 19.61 -0.86 11.33
CA TYR A 206 18.48 0.04 11.56
C TYR A 206 17.43 -0.60 12.45
N ASN A 207 17.17 -1.90 12.32
CA ASN A 207 16.22 -2.59 13.20
C ASN A 207 16.66 -2.55 14.68
N ASP A 208 17.96 -2.70 14.96
CA ASP A 208 18.54 -2.67 16.31
C ASP A 208 18.42 -1.32 17.03
N GLN A 209 17.90 -0.29 16.36
CA GLN A 209 17.64 1.02 16.94
C GLN A 209 16.25 1.13 17.56
N HIS A 210 15.42 0.09 17.43
CA HIS A 210 14.04 0.06 17.90
C HIS A 210 13.81 -1.10 18.87
N ASP A 211 12.83 -0.93 19.77
CA ASP A 211 12.50 -1.94 20.79
C ASP A 211 11.54 -3.02 20.25
N PHE A 212 10.85 -2.77 19.13
CA PHE A 212 9.98 -3.76 18.49
C PHE A 212 10.75 -4.72 17.58
N ASN A 213 10.19 -5.91 17.38
CA ASN A 213 10.76 -6.87 16.43
C ASN A 213 10.46 -6.47 14.98
N VAL A 214 11.46 -6.61 14.11
CA VAL A 214 11.28 -6.53 12.66
C VAL A 214 11.57 -7.90 12.06
N PHE A 215 10.57 -8.46 11.38
CA PHE A 215 10.67 -9.75 10.71
C PHE A 215 10.43 -9.61 9.21
N SER A 216 11.09 -10.46 8.43
CA SER A 216 11.00 -10.41 6.97
C SER A 216 11.00 -11.80 6.34
N CYS A 217 10.33 -11.93 5.20
CA CYS A 217 10.51 -13.06 4.28
C CYS A 217 11.50 -12.70 3.16
N LYS A 218 11.97 -13.68 2.38
CA LYS A 218 12.77 -13.38 1.18
C LYS A 218 11.91 -12.89 0.02
N GLY A 219 12.41 -11.90 -0.71
CA GLY A 219 11.96 -11.57 -2.07
C GLY A 219 12.86 -12.16 -3.16
N ASN A 220 12.60 -11.84 -4.42
CA ASN A 220 13.44 -12.34 -5.53
C ASN A 220 14.84 -11.76 -5.50
N HIS A 221 15.00 -10.50 -5.09
CA HIS A 221 16.33 -9.91 -5.00
C HIS A 221 17.18 -10.59 -3.91
N ASP A 222 16.55 -11.11 -2.86
CA ASP A 222 17.19 -11.91 -1.82
C ASP A 222 17.47 -13.36 -2.26
N CYS A 223 17.11 -13.74 -3.48
CA CYS A 223 17.39 -15.07 -4.06
C CYS A 223 18.48 -15.05 -5.12
N ARG A 224 19.11 -13.90 -5.35
CA ARG A 224 20.11 -13.70 -6.40
C ARG A 224 21.50 -14.19 -6.00
N ASP A 225 22.43 -14.07 -6.95
CA ASP A 225 23.74 -14.72 -6.94
C ASP A 225 24.63 -14.41 -5.73
N LYS A 226 24.41 -13.29 -5.01
CA LYS A 226 25.21 -12.94 -3.82
C LYS A 226 24.60 -13.43 -2.51
N PHE A 227 23.42 -14.06 -2.56
CA PHE A 227 22.75 -14.57 -1.39
C PHE A 227 23.64 -15.52 -0.59
N ASP A 228 23.83 -15.21 0.69
CA ASP A 228 24.51 -16.07 1.66
C ASP A 228 23.61 -16.35 2.86
N TYR A 229 23.36 -17.64 3.12
CA TYR A 229 22.48 -18.09 4.19
C TYR A 229 22.97 -17.67 5.58
N ASN A 230 24.29 -17.73 5.81
CA ASN A 230 24.84 -17.37 7.11
C ASN A 230 24.68 -15.87 7.38
N SER A 231 24.90 -15.03 6.37
CA SER A 231 24.66 -13.59 6.43
C SER A 231 23.18 -13.28 6.67
N TRP A 232 22.26 -13.95 5.96
CA TRP A 232 20.83 -13.82 6.21
C TRP A 232 20.50 -14.15 7.66
N LYS A 233 20.90 -15.34 8.14
CA LYS A 233 20.61 -15.79 9.50
C LYS A 233 21.21 -14.89 10.59
N ALA A 234 22.37 -14.29 10.33
CA ALA A 234 23.06 -13.42 11.28
C ALA A 234 22.43 -12.03 11.40
N ASN A 235 21.73 -11.56 10.37
CA ASN A 235 21.29 -10.15 10.26
C ASN A 235 19.78 -9.99 10.03
N VAL A 236 19.08 -11.04 9.59
CA VAL A 236 17.65 -11.04 9.30
C VAL A 236 16.97 -12.12 10.15
N ASN A 237 15.88 -11.75 10.82
CA ASN A 237 15.15 -12.64 11.74
C ASN A 237 16.08 -13.27 12.80
N VAL A 238 16.93 -12.43 13.42
CA VAL A 238 18.00 -12.86 14.31
C VAL A 238 17.46 -13.77 15.43
N GLY A 239 18.06 -14.95 15.56
CA GLY A 239 17.70 -15.94 16.59
C GLY A 239 16.54 -16.88 16.25
N VAL A 240 15.68 -16.57 15.28
CA VAL A 240 14.49 -17.39 14.92
C VAL A 240 14.87 -18.83 14.56
N PHE A 241 15.96 -19.01 13.83
CA PHE A 241 16.44 -20.32 13.34
C PHE A 241 17.49 -20.97 14.27
N SER A 242 17.47 -20.63 15.55
CA SER A 242 18.37 -21.20 16.56
C SER A 242 17.65 -22.17 17.50
N GLU A 243 18.42 -22.99 18.23
CA GLU A 243 17.85 -23.87 19.27
C GLU A 243 17.17 -23.07 20.39
N ASN A 244 17.62 -21.83 20.64
CA ASN A 244 17.08 -20.91 21.64
C ASN A 244 16.30 -19.78 20.96
N LYS A 245 15.33 -20.14 20.11
CA LYS A 245 14.47 -19.18 19.41
C LYS A 245 13.74 -18.22 20.36
N PRO A 246 13.47 -16.97 19.94
CA PRO A 246 12.69 -16.02 20.72
C PRO A 246 11.34 -16.58 21.14
N ALA A 247 10.85 -16.12 22.30
CA ALA A 247 9.48 -16.36 22.70
C ALA A 247 8.53 -15.81 21.61
N GLY A 248 7.49 -16.56 21.28
CA GLY A 248 6.57 -16.23 20.18
C GLY A 248 6.87 -16.94 18.86
N VAL A 249 8.08 -17.45 18.62
CA VAL A 249 8.34 -18.30 17.44
C VAL A 249 7.70 -19.68 17.64
N LEU A 250 6.57 -19.90 16.98
CA LEU A 250 5.73 -21.09 17.16
C LEU A 250 6.20 -22.29 16.33
N ASP A 251 6.68 -22.03 15.12
CA ASP A 251 7.08 -23.07 14.15
C ASP A 251 8.13 -22.51 13.19
N VAL A 252 8.99 -23.38 12.64
CA VAL A 252 10.05 -23.04 11.69
C VAL A 252 10.11 -24.16 10.68
N ALA A 253 10.08 -23.82 9.39
CA ALA A 253 10.19 -24.79 8.32
C ALA A 253 11.64 -25.28 8.14
N ASP A 254 11.79 -26.49 7.59
CA ASP A 254 13.09 -27.12 7.35
C ASP A 254 13.99 -26.37 6.35
N ASN A 255 13.41 -25.45 5.56
CA ASN A 255 14.19 -24.62 4.64
C ASN A 255 15.04 -23.56 5.34
N GLY A 256 14.80 -23.31 6.64
CA GLY A 256 15.56 -22.35 7.43
C GLY A 256 15.26 -20.88 7.13
N TYR A 257 14.13 -20.58 6.47
CA TYR A 257 13.66 -19.23 6.14
C TYR A 257 12.24 -18.97 6.62
N ASP A 258 11.37 -19.97 6.55
CA ASP A 258 9.95 -19.78 6.83
C ASP A 258 9.67 -20.09 8.29
N PHE A 259 8.81 -19.28 8.90
CA PHE A 259 8.46 -19.45 10.31
C PHE A 259 7.11 -18.81 10.64
N VAL A 260 6.61 -19.19 11.81
CA VAL A 260 5.38 -18.65 12.40
C VAL A 260 5.73 -17.93 13.68
N TYR A 261 5.17 -16.74 13.85
CA TYR A 261 5.31 -15.90 15.03
C TYR A 261 3.96 -15.51 15.63
N SER A 262 3.85 -15.55 16.95
CA SER A 262 2.74 -15.00 17.73
C SER A 262 3.25 -14.73 19.15
N GLY A 263 3.84 -13.55 19.34
CA GLY A 263 4.29 -13.05 20.64
C GLY A 263 3.14 -12.47 21.46
N GLU A 264 3.39 -12.13 22.73
CA GLU A 264 2.39 -11.50 23.60
C GLU A 264 1.87 -10.18 22.99
N GLU A 265 2.76 -9.44 22.32
CA GLU A 265 2.50 -8.15 21.69
C GLU A 265 1.62 -8.22 20.42
N THR A 266 1.32 -9.43 19.96
CA THR A 266 0.43 -9.68 18.81
C THR A 266 -1.00 -9.99 19.23
N ASN A 267 -1.28 -9.98 20.55
CA ASN A 267 -2.58 -10.33 21.12
C ASN A 267 -3.14 -11.70 20.64
N GLY A 268 -2.24 -12.63 20.31
CA GLY A 268 -2.59 -13.99 19.85
C GLY A 268 -2.93 -14.11 18.37
N ASP A 269 -2.75 -13.05 17.58
CA ASP A 269 -2.74 -13.12 16.12
C ASP A 269 -1.46 -13.79 15.61
N VAL A 270 -1.54 -14.37 14.42
CA VAL A 270 -0.48 -15.20 13.87
C VAL A 270 0.17 -14.52 12.68
N PHE A 271 1.49 -14.38 12.70
CA PHE A 271 2.31 -13.88 11.61
C PHE A 271 3.04 -15.05 10.96
N ILE A 272 2.93 -15.18 9.64
CA ILE A 272 3.63 -16.21 8.86
C ILE A 272 4.53 -15.51 7.85
N PHE A 273 5.84 -15.74 7.97
CA PHE A 273 6.82 -15.25 7.02
C PHE A 273 7.18 -16.39 6.08
N PHE A 274 6.76 -16.28 4.83
CA PHE A 274 6.91 -17.31 3.81
C PHE A 274 7.83 -16.77 2.71
N SER A 275 8.92 -17.47 2.43
CA SER A 275 10.02 -16.98 1.58
C SER A 275 10.02 -17.68 0.23
N GLN A 276 10.23 -16.90 -0.84
CA GLN A 276 10.59 -17.50 -2.12
C GLN A 276 12.03 -18.00 -2.11
N VAL A 277 12.33 -18.99 -2.96
CA VAL A 277 13.65 -19.62 -3.09
C VAL A 277 14.29 -19.42 -4.47
N LYS A 278 13.63 -18.69 -5.37
CA LYS A 278 14.14 -18.33 -6.70
C LYS A 278 13.72 -16.92 -7.10
N ASP A 279 14.46 -16.34 -8.01
CA ASP A 279 14.27 -14.98 -8.56
C ASP A 279 13.65 -14.97 -9.97
N ALA A 280 13.24 -16.14 -10.48
CA ALA A 280 12.80 -16.32 -11.86
C ALA A 280 11.31 -16.63 -11.98
N TYR A 281 10.58 -15.76 -12.68
CA TYR A 281 9.13 -15.80 -12.86
C TYR A 281 8.76 -16.21 -14.28
N VAL A 282 8.99 -17.47 -14.61
CA VAL A 282 8.83 -18.01 -15.96
C VAL A 282 8.07 -19.35 -15.92
N PRO A 283 7.51 -19.82 -17.06
CA PRO A 283 6.81 -21.10 -17.10
C PRO A 283 7.65 -22.24 -16.52
N PHE A 284 7.01 -23.09 -15.72
CA PHE A 284 7.57 -24.32 -15.13
C PHE A 284 8.66 -24.12 -14.06
N VAL A 285 9.02 -22.88 -13.73
CA VAL A 285 9.94 -22.58 -12.63
C VAL A 285 9.15 -22.31 -11.36
N GLN A 286 9.28 -23.21 -10.38
CA GLN A 286 8.71 -23.00 -9.06
C GLN A 286 9.57 -22.03 -8.24
N ILE A 287 8.95 -21.01 -7.65
CA ILE A 287 9.58 -20.05 -6.74
C ILE A 287 9.43 -20.46 -5.27
N VAL A 288 8.61 -21.48 -4.98
CA VAL A 288 8.54 -22.18 -3.69
C VAL A 288 8.51 -23.69 -3.90
N THR A 289 9.08 -24.47 -2.98
CA THR A 289 9.11 -25.93 -3.11
C THR A 289 7.76 -26.58 -2.78
N ASP A 290 7.64 -27.89 -3.01
CA ASP A 290 6.44 -28.63 -2.59
C ASP A 290 6.39 -28.76 -1.07
N GLU A 291 7.52 -28.97 -0.41
CA GLU A 291 7.65 -29.09 1.04
C GLU A 291 7.30 -27.77 1.74
N GLN A 292 7.72 -26.63 1.17
CA GLN A 292 7.30 -25.31 1.64
C GLN A 292 5.78 -25.14 1.62
N GLN A 293 5.12 -25.64 0.57
CA GLN A 293 3.66 -25.56 0.45
C GLN A 293 2.93 -26.56 1.35
N ASP A 294 3.50 -27.76 1.56
CA ASP A 294 2.99 -28.71 2.56
C ASP A 294 3.02 -28.08 3.96
N TRP A 295 4.13 -27.43 4.30
CA TRP A 295 4.28 -26.71 5.56
C TRP A 295 3.28 -25.56 5.70
N LEU A 296 3.17 -24.70 4.68
CA LEU A 296 2.23 -23.58 4.71
C LEU A 296 0.77 -24.05 4.84
N GLU A 297 0.39 -25.09 4.10
CA GLU A 297 -0.95 -25.69 4.19
C GLU A 297 -1.24 -26.21 5.61
N ALA A 298 -0.25 -26.84 6.25
CA ALA A 298 -0.36 -27.29 7.63
C ALA A 298 -0.48 -26.12 8.62
N MET A 299 0.24 -25.03 8.41
CA MET A 299 0.15 -23.83 9.26
C MET A 299 -1.22 -23.15 9.11
N PHE A 300 -1.73 -23.00 7.89
CA PHE A 300 -3.07 -22.47 7.67
C PHE A 300 -4.16 -23.35 8.30
N GLU A 301 -4.07 -24.67 8.17
CA GLU A 301 -5.04 -25.57 8.82
C GLU A 301 -4.96 -25.48 10.36
N LYS A 302 -3.75 -25.35 10.92
CA LYS A 302 -3.51 -25.23 12.37
C LYS A 302 -4.08 -23.92 12.94
N TYR A 303 -4.03 -22.83 12.19
CA TYR A 303 -4.42 -21.49 12.64
C TYR A 303 -5.66 -20.95 11.93
N LYS A 304 -6.50 -21.79 11.33
CA LYS A 304 -7.73 -21.40 10.61
C LYS A 304 -8.76 -20.65 11.46
N ASP A 305 -8.71 -20.83 12.78
CA ASP A 305 -9.60 -20.16 13.75
C ASP A 305 -8.94 -18.91 14.38
N LYS A 306 -7.86 -18.40 13.77
CA LYS A 306 -7.10 -17.22 14.17
C LYS A 306 -6.99 -16.27 12.99
N ARG A 307 -6.86 -14.97 13.25
CA ARG A 307 -6.40 -14.03 12.22
C ARG A 307 -4.94 -14.32 11.90
N VAL A 308 -4.65 -14.48 10.61
CA VAL A 308 -3.31 -14.82 10.11
C VAL A 308 -2.84 -13.72 9.17
N TYR A 309 -1.69 -13.11 9.46
CA TYR A 309 -0.99 -12.23 8.53
C TYR A 309 0.09 -13.02 7.81
N LEU A 310 -0.09 -13.21 6.51
CA LEU A 310 0.91 -13.82 5.65
C LEU A 310 1.78 -12.73 5.02
N TYR A 311 3.08 -12.87 5.17
CA TYR A 311 4.09 -12.11 4.44
C TYR A 311 4.73 -13.02 3.40
N PHE A 312 4.52 -12.69 2.14
CA PHE A 312 5.18 -13.34 0.99
C PHE A 312 5.38 -12.31 -0.12
N HIS A 313 6.54 -12.33 -0.76
CA HIS A 313 6.92 -11.19 -1.59
C HIS A 313 6.09 -11.03 -2.88
N THR A 314 5.84 -12.13 -3.59
CA THR A 314 5.24 -12.08 -4.93
C THR A 314 3.72 -12.11 -4.91
N PHE A 315 3.09 -11.13 -5.56
CA PHE A 315 1.65 -11.09 -5.78
C PHE A 315 1.18 -12.00 -6.92
N LEU A 316 -0.12 -12.32 -6.89
CA LEU A 316 -0.79 -13.19 -7.86
C LEU A 316 -1.43 -12.38 -8.99
N ASN A 317 -1.47 -12.94 -10.20
CA ASN A 317 -2.38 -12.42 -11.23
C ASN A 317 -3.85 -12.48 -10.78
N ALA A 318 -4.69 -11.60 -11.33
CA ALA A 318 -6.13 -11.65 -11.11
C ALA A 318 -6.71 -13.05 -11.45
N PRO A 319 -7.60 -13.61 -10.61
CA PRO A 319 -8.19 -14.93 -10.83
C PRO A 319 -9.07 -14.93 -12.08
N LYS A 320 -9.81 -13.83 -12.31
CA LYS A 320 -10.72 -13.60 -13.44
C LYS A 320 -10.42 -12.25 -14.11
N GLY A 321 -11.07 -11.98 -15.24
CA GLY A 321 -10.92 -10.70 -15.94
C GLY A 321 -9.55 -10.52 -16.60
N ASN A 322 -9.04 -9.29 -16.61
CA ASN A 322 -7.72 -8.98 -17.15
C ASN A 322 -6.64 -9.50 -16.18
N PRO A 323 -5.81 -10.49 -16.56
CA PRO A 323 -4.80 -11.04 -15.67
C PRO A 323 -3.73 -10.02 -15.24
N PHE A 324 -3.60 -8.88 -15.95
CA PHE A 324 -2.67 -7.80 -15.62
C PHE A 324 -3.21 -6.79 -14.61
N LEU A 325 -4.48 -6.92 -14.20
CA LEU A 325 -5.12 -6.09 -13.18
C LEU A 325 -5.33 -6.89 -11.88
N GLY A 326 -4.35 -7.71 -11.49
CA GLY A 326 -4.34 -8.28 -10.15
C GLY A 326 -4.00 -7.22 -9.11
N GLU A 327 -4.33 -7.51 -7.86
CA GLU A 327 -3.75 -6.80 -6.72
C GLU A 327 -2.23 -6.73 -6.82
N GLY A 328 -1.66 -5.57 -6.48
CA GLY A 328 -0.26 -5.25 -6.73
C GLY A 328 0.07 -4.92 -8.19
N ASN A 329 -0.90 -4.76 -9.12
CA ASN A 329 -0.59 -4.39 -10.51
C ASN A 329 -1.51 -3.33 -11.10
N ILE A 330 -1.08 -2.73 -12.20
CA ILE A 330 -1.83 -1.73 -12.96
C ILE A 330 -1.84 -2.10 -14.44
N TYR A 331 -2.80 -1.54 -15.19
CA TYR A 331 -2.77 -1.53 -16.65
C TYR A 331 -3.22 -0.16 -17.14
N ASN A 332 -2.29 0.67 -17.63
CA ASN A 332 -2.63 2.01 -18.12
C ASN A 332 -3.01 2.02 -19.61
N ASP A 333 -3.44 3.17 -20.12
CA ASP A 333 -3.86 3.36 -21.54
C ASP A 333 -2.78 3.02 -22.58
N TRP A 334 -1.51 2.98 -22.17
CA TRP A 334 -0.38 2.61 -23.03
C TRP A 334 -0.03 1.11 -22.95
N GLY A 335 -0.79 0.34 -22.17
CA GLY A 335 -0.54 -1.07 -21.92
C GLY A 335 0.64 -1.33 -20.99
N LEU A 336 1.00 -0.36 -20.14
CA LEU A 336 2.03 -0.55 -19.11
C LEU A 336 1.45 -1.29 -17.90
N PHE A 337 2.15 -2.33 -17.50
CA PHE A 337 1.89 -3.11 -16.29
C PHE A 337 3.22 -3.63 -15.73
N TYR A 338 3.20 -4.11 -14.49
CA TYR A 338 4.32 -4.83 -13.93
C TYR A 338 4.37 -6.26 -14.47
N THR A 339 5.47 -6.61 -15.13
CA THR A 339 5.55 -7.78 -16.00
C THR A 339 5.96 -9.08 -15.29
N ILE A 340 6.16 -9.02 -13.98
CA ILE A 340 6.76 -10.11 -13.21
C ILE A 340 5.85 -10.56 -12.04
N PRO A 341 4.53 -10.76 -12.23
CA PRO A 341 3.71 -11.40 -11.20
C PRO A 341 4.11 -12.86 -11.02
N TYR A 342 3.60 -13.50 -9.96
CA TYR A 342 3.72 -14.94 -9.80
C TYR A 342 3.11 -15.65 -11.01
N PHE A 343 3.95 -16.38 -11.74
CA PHE A 343 3.60 -16.93 -13.05
C PHE A 343 2.37 -17.84 -12.98
N LYS A 344 1.22 -17.30 -13.42
CA LYS A 344 -0.08 -17.99 -13.41
C LYS A 344 0.00 -19.34 -14.14
N GLY A 345 -0.40 -20.40 -13.44
CA GLY A 345 -0.38 -21.76 -13.98
C GLY A 345 0.90 -22.54 -13.72
N ASN A 346 1.89 -22.00 -13.01
CA ASN A 346 2.91 -22.86 -12.42
C ASN A 346 2.29 -23.75 -11.32
N LYS A 347 2.95 -24.87 -11.00
CA LYS A 347 2.40 -25.88 -10.07
C LYS A 347 2.21 -25.30 -8.67
N ASP A 348 3.24 -24.61 -8.20
CA ASP A 348 3.29 -23.89 -6.94
C ASP A 348 2.30 -22.71 -6.92
N GLU A 349 2.23 -21.91 -7.98
CA GLU A 349 1.25 -20.81 -8.08
C GLU A 349 -0.18 -21.31 -7.91
N ARG A 350 -0.57 -22.37 -8.63
CA ARG A 350 -1.93 -22.94 -8.54
C ARG A 350 -2.26 -23.46 -7.15
N ARG A 351 -1.28 -24.03 -6.47
CA ARG A 351 -1.49 -24.62 -5.15
C ARG A 351 -1.52 -23.52 -4.09
N PHE A 352 -0.64 -22.52 -4.15
CA PHE A 352 -0.70 -21.33 -3.31
C PHE A 352 -2.02 -20.58 -3.46
N ARG A 353 -2.48 -20.34 -4.70
CA ARG A 353 -3.81 -19.72 -4.95
C ARG A 353 -4.95 -20.49 -4.29
N LYS A 354 -4.97 -21.82 -4.40
CA LYS A 354 -5.99 -22.66 -3.76
C LYS A 354 -5.98 -22.58 -2.23
N LEU A 355 -4.82 -22.32 -1.63
CA LEU A 355 -4.75 -22.07 -0.19
C LEU A 355 -5.47 -20.76 0.14
N LEU A 356 -5.18 -19.69 -0.61
CA LEU A 356 -5.86 -18.39 -0.41
C LEU A 356 -7.36 -18.47 -0.74
N GLU A 357 -7.80 -19.31 -1.67
CA GLU A 357 -9.23 -19.60 -1.92
C GLU A 357 -9.90 -20.39 -0.78
N LYS A 358 -9.12 -21.07 0.08
CA LYS A 358 -9.65 -21.92 1.17
C LYS A 358 -9.65 -21.19 2.52
N TYR A 359 -8.60 -20.42 2.82
CA TYR A 359 -8.35 -19.83 4.14
C TYR A 359 -8.56 -18.33 4.11
N HIS A 360 -9.83 -17.90 4.23
CA HIS A 360 -10.22 -16.48 4.18
C HIS A 360 -9.82 -15.68 5.43
N ASN A 361 -9.46 -16.35 6.52
CA ASN A 361 -8.91 -15.76 7.75
C ASN A 361 -7.49 -15.18 7.58
N VAL A 362 -6.89 -15.41 6.40
CA VAL A 362 -5.58 -14.89 6.02
C VAL A 362 -5.71 -13.49 5.43
N VAL A 363 -4.85 -12.57 5.88
CA VAL A 363 -4.54 -11.30 5.22
C VAL A 363 -3.13 -11.41 4.67
N PHE A 364 -3.00 -11.35 3.35
CA PHE A 364 -1.75 -11.56 2.63
C PHE A 364 -1.12 -10.22 2.23
N PHE A 365 -0.09 -9.81 2.96
CA PHE A 365 0.77 -8.67 2.63
C PHE A 365 1.88 -9.09 1.65
N ASN A 366 1.93 -8.40 0.50
CA ASN A 366 2.92 -8.63 -0.55
C ASN A 366 3.51 -7.32 -1.07
N GLY A 367 4.52 -7.39 -1.94
CA GLY A 367 5.09 -6.20 -2.58
C GLY A 367 5.45 -6.45 -4.03
N HIS A 368 6.74 -6.36 -4.35
CA HIS A 368 7.35 -6.67 -5.66
C HIS A 368 7.07 -5.65 -6.79
N SER A 369 5.83 -5.19 -6.88
CA SER A 369 5.40 -4.26 -7.92
C SER A 369 5.88 -2.82 -7.69
N HIS A 370 6.14 -2.47 -6.42
CA HIS A 370 6.53 -1.15 -5.92
C HIS A 370 5.52 -0.04 -6.25
N TRP A 371 4.35 -0.33 -6.81
CA TRP A 371 3.46 0.75 -7.23
C TRP A 371 3.06 1.61 -6.04
N ALA A 372 3.16 2.93 -6.22
CA ALA A 372 2.68 3.88 -5.23
C ALA A 372 1.16 3.77 -5.09
N TYR A 373 0.62 3.95 -3.88
CA TYR A 373 -0.79 3.67 -3.62
C TYR A 373 -1.75 4.47 -4.52
N HIS A 374 -1.44 5.74 -4.84
CA HIS A 374 -2.26 6.59 -5.71
C HIS A 374 -2.32 6.12 -7.18
N MET A 375 -1.57 5.08 -7.55
CA MET A 375 -1.68 4.44 -8.88
C MET A 375 -2.95 3.58 -9.01
N GLU A 376 -3.76 3.44 -7.96
CA GLU A 376 -5.06 2.76 -7.99
C GLU A 376 -6.04 3.39 -9.00
N CYS A 377 -5.79 4.63 -9.43
CA CYS A 377 -6.50 5.26 -10.55
C CYS A 377 -6.42 4.45 -11.86
N TYR A 378 -5.45 3.52 -12.00
CA TYR A 378 -5.34 2.59 -13.12
C TYR A 378 -5.84 1.17 -12.81
N ASN A 379 -6.06 0.84 -11.54
CA ASN A 379 -6.62 -0.43 -11.10
C ASN A 379 -7.23 -0.29 -9.69
N PRO A 380 -8.56 -0.38 -9.53
CA PRO A 380 -9.20 -0.26 -8.21
C PRO A 380 -8.76 -1.37 -7.26
N ASP A 381 -8.34 -2.53 -7.77
CA ASP A 381 -7.82 -3.65 -6.98
C ASP A 381 -6.32 -3.50 -6.63
N LEU A 382 -5.63 -2.44 -7.06
CA LEU A 382 -4.17 -2.32 -6.93
C LEU A 382 -3.71 -2.53 -5.49
N ASN A 383 -4.33 -1.81 -4.56
CA ASN A 383 -3.88 -1.70 -3.18
C ASN A 383 -4.40 -2.84 -2.30
N ILE A 384 -5.63 -3.29 -2.59
CA ILE A 384 -6.30 -4.32 -1.81
C ILE A 384 -7.39 -5.00 -2.66
N SER A 385 -7.50 -6.32 -2.52
CA SER A 385 -8.63 -7.08 -3.06
C SER A 385 -8.76 -8.43 -2.39
N ASP A 386 -9.98 -8.94 -2.28
CA ASP A 386 -10.26 -10.34 -1.96
C ASP A 386 -11.03 -11.06 -3.10
N TYR A 387 -11.10 -10.37 -4.26
CA TYR A 387 -11.86 -10.77 -5.43
C TYR A 387 -13.29 -11.21 -5.10
N ASP A 388 -14.07 -10.29 -4.54
CA ASP A 388 -15.47 -10.48 -4.13
C ASP A 388 -15.65 -11.62 -3.11
N GLY A 389 -14.74 -11.69 -2.14
CA GLY A 389 -14.73 -12.73 -1.11
C GLY A 389 -14.35 -14.12 -1.60
N THR A 390 -13.86 -14.27 -2.84
CA THR A 390 -13.45 -15.57 -3.37
C THR A 390 -12.06 -16.02 -2.92
N THR A 391 -11.27 -15.12 -2.34
CA THR A 391 -9.97 -15.43 -1.74
C THR A 391 -9.83 -14.79 -0.35
N ALA A 392 -8.73 -15.13 0.33
CA ALA A 392 -8.12 -14.31 1.36
C ALA A 392 -7.96 -12.86 0.88
N THR A 393 -7.92 -11.91 1.82
CA THR A 393 -7.67 -10.51 1.50
C THR A 393 -6.19 -10.33 1.17
N MET A 394 -5.88 -9.81 0.00
CA MET A 394 -4.52 -9.47 -0.42
C MET A 394 -4.32 -7.97 -0.30
N VAL A 395 -3.19 -7.55 0.24
CA VAL A 395 -2.84 -6.16 0.48
C VAL A 395 -1.46 -5.90 -0.10
N HIS A 396 -1.41 -4.98 -1.05
CA HIS A 396 -0.18 -4.58 -1.72
C HIS A 396 0.51 -3.59 -0.81
N VAL A 397 1.77 -3.85 -0.50
CA VAL A 397 2.62 -2.99 0.29
C VAL A 397 3.55 -2.26 -0.68
N SER A 398 3.32 -0.96 -0.83
CA SER A 398 4.18 -0.09 -1.64
C SER A 398 5.64 -0.12 -1.14
N SER A 399 6.57 0.25 -2.01
CA SER A 399 7.99 0.16 -1.68
C SER A 399 8.41 1.23 -0.67
N SER A 400 9.06 0.82 0.41
CA SER A 400 9.65 1.77 1.35
C SER A 400 10.94 2.40 0.78
N GLY A 401 11.64 1.68 -0.10
CA GLY A 401 12.86 2.16 -0.75
C GLY A 401 12.63 3.09 -1.94
N ALA A 402 11.71 2.73 -2.85
CA ALA A 402 11.53 3.41 -4.12
C ALA A 402 10.15 3.14 -4.79
N PRO A 403 9.05 3.75 -4.29
CA PRO A 403 7.75 3.69 -4.95
C PRO A 403 7.81 4.01 -6.44
N ARG A 404 7.01 3.28 -7.22
CA ARG A 404 6.91 3.41 -8.67
C ARG A 404 5.68 4.20 -9.06
N THR A 405 5.86 5.07 -10.04
CA THR A 405 4.79 5.86 -10.65
C THR A 405 4.83 5.77 -12.17
N THR A 406 3.70 6.10 -12.79
CA THR A 406 3.56 6.30 -14.24
C THR A 406 2.48 7.36 -14.49
N SER A 407 2.42 7.88 -15.70
CA SER A 407 1.35 8.79 -16.11
C SER A 407 1.13 8.74 -17.62
N PHE A 408 0.06 9.36 -18.10
CA PHE A 408 -0.18 9.52 -19.53
C PHE A 408 1.01 10.16 -20.27
N THR A 409 1.75 11.07 -19.62
CA THR A 409 2.94 11.74 -20.19
C THR A 409 4.25 10.99 -19.91
N HIS A 410 4.25 10.00 -19.02
CA HIS A 410 5.39 9.16 -18.67
C HIS A 410 5.02 7.68 -18.80
N PRO A 411 5.01 7.13 -20.03
CA PRO A 411 4.47 5.80 -20.32
C PRO A 411 5.39 4.65 -19.85
N THR A 412 6.48 4.95 -19.14
CA THR A 412 7.36 3.97 -18.52
C THR A 412 7.31 4.10 -17.01
N LYS A 413 7.44 2.98 -16.30
CA LYS A 413 7.57 3.00 -14.83
C LYS A 413 8.78 3.83 -14.41
N LYS A 414 8.59 4.74 -13.47
CA LYS A 414 9.63 5.52 -12.82
C LYS A 414 9.72 5.08 -11.36
N SER A 415 10.88 4.62 -10.91
CA SER A 415 11.15 4.43 -9.48
C SER A 415 11.55 5.77 -8.87
N ASN A 416 11.10 6.07 -7.66
CA ASN A 416 11.32 7.37 -7.02
C ASN A 416 12.11 7.24 -5.69
N PRO A 417 13.33 6.63 -5.70
CA PRO A 417 14.15 6.53 -4.49
C PRO A 417 14.53 7.92 -3.98
N GLY A 418 14.57 8.09 -2.65
CA GLY A 418 14.91 9.35 -1.99
C GLY A 418 13.86 10.46 -2.11
N ILE A 419 12.79 10.25 -2.91
CA ILE A 419 11.71 11.24 -3.14
C ILE A 419 10.39 10.73 -2.55
N MET A 420 10.14 9.42 -2.66
CA MET A 420 8.95 8.78 -2.12
C MET A 420 9.38 7.61 -1.22
N SER A 421 8.59 7.35 -0.19
CA SER A 421 8.73 6.18 0.69
C SER A 421 7.37 5.88 1.29
N GLU A 422 6.86 4.68 1.04
CA GLU A 422 5.52 4.28 1.43
C GLU A 422 5.52 2.94 2.17
N GLY A 423 4.45 2.67 2.91
CA GLY A 423 4.24 1.44 3.68
C GLY A 423 2.88 1.48 4.36
N ILE A 424 2.67 0.66 5.40
CA ILE A 424 1.37 0.57 6.09
C ILE A 424 1.57 0.61 7.62
N TYR A 425 0.73 1.40 8.28
CA TYR A 425 0.47 1.31 9.72
C TYR A 425 -0.87 0.59 9.95
N VAL A 426 -0.85 -0.53 10.65
CA VAL A 426 -2.03 -1.37 10.89
C VAL A 426 -2.50 -1.22 12.33
N GLN A 427 -3.78 -0.94 12.51
CA GLN A 427 -4.46 -0.94 13.80
C GLN A 427 -5.32 -2.19 13.90
N ALA A 428 -5.04 -3.02 14.90
CA ALA A 428 -5.75 -4.26 15.11
C ALA A 428 -6.83 -4.09 16.17
N TYR A 429 -8.07 -4.39 15.80
CA TYR A 429 -9.20 -4.49 16.70
C TYR A 429 -9.57 -5.96 16.88
N LYS A 430 -10.55 -6.21 17.76
CA LYS A 430 -10.99 -7.57 18.08
C LYS A 430 -11.48 -8.33 16.84
N ASP A 431 -12.29 -7.67 16.01
CA ASP A 431 -13.04 -8.32 14.93
C ASP A 431 -12.62 -7.85 13.52
N PHE A 432 -11.70 -6.88 13.42
CA PHE A 432 -11.19 -6.35 12.15
C PHE A 432 -9.82 -5.69 12.33
N ILE A 433 -9.19 -5.29 11.22
CA ILE A 433 -8.05 -4.36 11.21
C ILE A 433 -8.36 -3.14 10.35
N ILE A 434 -7.69 -2.02 10.64
CA ILE A 434 -7.58 -0.87 9.75
C ILE A 434 -6.14 -0.79 9.25
N THR A 435 -5.95 -0.88 7.93
CA THR A 435 -4.64 -0.65 7.30
C THR A 435 -4.57 0.80 6.84
N ASN A 436 -3.61 1.57 7.33
CA ASN A 436 -3.39 2.95 6.92
C ASN A 436 -2.19 3.02 5.99
N GLY A 437 -2.39 3.33 4.71
CA GLY A 437 -1.31 3.68 3.80
C GLY A 437 -0.54 4.89 4.33
N CYS A 438 0.78 4.79 4.39
CA CYS A 438 1.65 5.83 4.92
C CYS A 438 2.51 6.42 3.82
N ASP A 439 2.66 7.74 3.83
CA ASP A 439 3.73 8.46 3.14
C ASP A 439 4.74 8.91 4.20
N PHE A 440 5.85 8.18 4.27
CA PHE A 440 6.86 8.40 5.29
C PHE A 440 7.67 9.68 5.04
N VAL A 441 7.75 10.14 3.79
CA VAL A 441 8.46 11.38 3.42
C VAL A 441 7.75 12.59 3.99
N ASN A 442 6.43 12.67 3.79
CA ASN A 442 5.61 13.76 4.30
C ASN A 442 5.07 13.52 5.71
N GLY A 443 5.20 12.30 6.23
CA GLY A 443 4.76 11.94 7.59
C GLY A 443 3.24 12.01 7.73
N GLN A 444 2.50 11.48 6.76
CA GLN A 444 1.04 11.57 6.67
C GLN A 444 0.41 10.22 6.36
N PHE A 445 -0.88 10.08 6.68
CA PHE A 445 -1.71 8.98 6.19
C PHE A 445 -2.35 9.31 4.86
N LEU A 446 -2.32 8.34 3.95
CA LEU A 446 -2.88 8.41 2.61
C LEU A 446 -4.34 7.96 2.68
N ALA A 447 -5.26 8.91 2.84
CA ALA A 447 -6.65 8.62 3.18
C ALA A 447 -7.41 7.84 2.09
N TYR A 448 -6.95 7.89 0.84
CA TYR A 448 -7.46 7.06 -0.26
C TYR A 448 -7.04 5.58 -0.14
N ALA A 449 -6.03 5.29 0.68
CA ALA A 449 -5.50 3.95 0.93
C ALA A 449 -5.63 3.55 2.41
N ILE A 450 -6.76 3.88 3.04
CA ILE A 450 -7.13 3.40 4.37
C ILE A 450 -8.23 2.37 4.21
N TYR A 451 -7.97 1.14 4.65
CA TYR A 451 -8.88 0.02 4.41
C TYR A 451 -9.29 -0.68 5.70
N LYS A 452 -10.56 -1.08 5.76
CA LYS A 452 -11.10 -1.94 6.82
C LYS A 452 -11.14 -3.37 6.32
N ILE A 453 -10.56 -4.28 7.09
CA ILE A 453 -10.55 -5.71 6.76
C ILE A 453 -11.13 -6.47 7.95
N ASP A 454 -12.33 -7.03 7.76
CA ASP A 454 -12.97 -7.85 8.77
C ASP A 454 -12.30 -9.21 8.92
N ASN A 455 -12.32 -9.74 10.15
CA ASN A 455 -11.91 -11.10 10.41
C ASN A 455 -12.96 -12.06 9.80
N ARG A 456 -12.51 -13.02 9.00
CA ARG A 456 -13.39 -13.95 8.26
C ARG A 456 -13.17 -15.41 8.64
#